data_AF-A0A5B7ICT7-F1
#
_entry.id   AF-A0A5B7ICT7-F1
#
_cell.length_a   1.000
_cell.length_b   1.000
_cell.length_c   1.000
_cell.angle_alpha   90.00
_cell.angle_beta   90.00
_cell.angle_gamma   90.00
#
_symmetry.space_group_name_H-M   'P 1'
#
loop_
_entity.id
_entity.type
_entity.pdbx_description
1 polymer ?
#
loop_
_entity_poly.entity_id
_entity_poly.type
_entity_poly.pdbx_seq_one_letter_code
_entity_poly.pdbx_strand_id
1 'polypeptide(L)'
;MTSRNKTKKEEEKKRQEEEAAAQAYEEFVATFEETPSQKGKVWVKAGTFDAGSRKEDTKEKGKLYKPTSKLAELAEKFSSAEKAAQYASIRADKDKPEKPGKKKEKEKKKKSNLELFKEELKM
;
A
#
# COMPACT_ATOMS: atom_id res chain seq x y z
N MET A 1 -54.10 6.20 17.74
CA MET A 1 -52.95 5.58 18.44
C MET A 1 -52.01 4.88 17.45
N THR A 2 -51.37 5.61 16.53
CA THR A 2 -50.70 4.97 15.37
C THR A 2 -49.23 5.38 15.21
N SER A 3 -48.84 6.53 15.78
CA SER A 3 -47.49 7.08 15.67
C SER A 3 -46.44 6.30 16.48
N ARG A 4 -46.78 5.82 17.69
CA ARG A 4 -45.87 5.06 18.57
C ARG A 4 -45.49 3.66 18.05
N ASN A 5 -46.23 3.10 17.09
CA ASN A 5 -45.89 1.79 16.50
C ASN A 5 -44.95 1.91 15.30
N LYS A 6 -44.91 3.07 14.63
CA LYS A 6 -43.95 3.32 13.55
C LYS A 6 -42.53 3.49 14.08
N THR A 7 -42.38 4.23 15.18
CA THR A 7 -41.08 4.46 15.83
C THR A 7 -40.47 3.17 16.39
N LYS A 8 -41.28 2.27 16.97
CA LYS A 8 -40.80 0.97 17.49
C LYS A 8 -40.28 0.03 16.40
N LYS A 9 -40.98 -0.01 15.24
CA LYS A 9 -40.52 -0.79 14.08
C LYS A 9 -39.22 -0.24 13.49
N GLU A 10 -39.07 1.07 13.51
CA GLU A 10 -37.89 1.75 12.99
C GLU A 10 -36.67 1.53 13.90
N GLU A 11 -36.86 1.56 15.23
CA GLU A 11 -35.83 1.19 16.20
C GLU A 11 -35.39 -0.28 16.08
N GLU A 12 -36.34 -1.19 15.88
CA GLU A 12 -36.04 -2.61 15.73
C GLU A 12 -35.29 -2.90 14.42
N LYS A 13 -35.67 -2.21 13.33
CA LYS A 13 -34.95 -2.28 12.06
C LYS A 13 -33.55 -1.71 12.18
N LYS A 14 -33.38 -0.58 12.86
CA LYS A 14 -32.06 0.04 13.11
C LYS A 14 -31.17 -0.88 13.94
N ARG A 15 -31.72 -1.58 14.94
CA ARG A 15 -30.99 -2.57 15.74
C ARG A 15 -30.52 -3.76 14.89
N GLN A 16 -31.37 -4.26 13.99
CA GLN A 16 -31.00 -5.36 13.09
C GLN A 16 -29.93 -4.95 12.08
N GLU A 17 -30.00 -3.73 11.55
CA GLU A 17 -28.99 -3.19 10.64
C GLU A 17 -27.62 -3.04 11.35
N GLU A 18 -27.62 -2.61 12.61
CA GLU A 18 -26.39 -2.51 13.42
C GLU A 18 -25.80 -3.90 13.75
N GLU A 19 -26.64 -4.88 14.08
CA GLU A 19 -26.21 -6.26 14.33
C GLU A 19 -25.64 -6.92 13.08
N ALA A 20 -26.27 -6.71 11.91
CA ALA A 20 -25.75 -7.18 10.63
C ALA A 20 -24.42 -6.51 10.27
N ALA A 21 -24.27 -5.20 10.54
CA ALA A 21 -23.01 -4.49 10.32
C ALA A 21 -21.89 -4.99 11.24
N ALA A 22 -22.22 -5.29 12.51
CA ALA A 22 -21.27 -5.86 13.46
C ALA A 22 -20.78 -7.25 13.01
N GLN A 23 -21.70 -8.12 12.57
CA GLN A 23 -21.34 -9.45 12.04
C GLN A 23 -20.46 -9.36 10.80
N ALA A 24 -20.80 -8.48 9.84
CA ALA A 24 -19.99 -8.29 8.64
C ALA A 24 -18.58 -7.76 8.96
N TYR A 25 -18.45 -6.91 9.98
CA TYR A 25 -17.15 -6.44 10.45
C TYR A 25 -16.34 -7.55 11.12
N GLU A 26 -16.98 -8.39 11.95
CA GLU A 26 -16.33 -9.53 12.58
C GLU A 26 -15.81 -10.54 11.54
N GLU A 27 -16.62 -10.86 10.52
CA GLU A 27 -16.21 -11.70 9.39
C GLU A 27 -15.05 -11.08 8.60
N PHE A 28 -15.06 -9.76 8.40
CA PHE A 28 -13.95 -9.05 7.76
C PHE A 28 -12.67 -9.15 8.58
N VAL A 29 -12.73 -8.88 9.89
CA VAL A 29 -11.56 -8.95 10.76
C VAL A 29 -11.02 -10.39 10.81
N ALA A 30 -11.89 -11.39 10.98
CA ALA A 30 -11.49 -12.80 10.96
C ALA A 30 -10.81 -13.18 9.63
N THR A 31 -11.39 -12.79 8.49
CA THR A 31 -10.85 -13.18 7.17
C THR A 31 -9.56 -12.44 6.78
N PHE A 32 -9.40 -11.18 7.19
CA PHE A 32 -8.28 -10.34 6.77
C PHE A 32 -7.14 -10.25 7.79
N GLU A 33 -7.43 -10.32 9.10
CA GLU A 33 -6.43 -10.23 10.16
C GLU A 33 -5.96 -11.60 10.68
N GLU A 34 -6.79 -12.63 10.66
CA GLU A 34 -6.41 -13.98 11.15
C GLU A 34 -5.46 -14.73 10.21
N THR A 35 -5.30 -14.26 8.98
CA THR A 35 -4.23 -14.74 8.11
C THR A 35 -2.89 -14.19 8.58
N PRO A 36 -1.97 -15.03 9.12
CA PRO A 36 -0.67 -14.55 9.54
C PRO A 36 0.05 -13.87 8.37
N SER A 37 0.72 -12.77 8.68
CA SER A 37 1.53 -11.79 7.91
C SER A 37 2.23 -12.24 6.59
N GLN A 38 2.24 -13.53 6.22
CA GLN A 38 2.85 -14.06 5.02
C GLN A 38 1.85 -14.36 3.89
N LYS A 39 0.98 -13.40 3.52
CA LYS A 39 0.36 -13.39 2.17
C LYS A 39 1.35 -12.93 1.07
N GLY A 40 2.65 -13.12 1.30
CA GLY A 40 3.69 -12.81 0.33
C GLY A 40 3.80 -13.93 -0.71
N LYS A 41 4.14 -13.59 -1.95
CA LYS A 41 4.44 -14.59 -2.98
C LYS A 41 5.61 -15.47 -2.49
N VAL A 42 5.32 -16.75 -2.26
CA VAL A 42 6.27 -17.77 -1.81
C VAL A 42 7.00 -18.29 -3.04
N TRP A 43 8.33 -18.20 -3.06
CA TRP A 43 9.16 -18.73 -4.15
C TRP A 43 9.93 -19.93 -3.65
N VAL A 44 9.87 -21.05 -4.35
CA VAL A 44 10.66 -22.24 -4.02
C VAL A 44 11.93 -22.22 -4.85
N LYS A 45 13.08 -22.38 -4.20
CA LYS A 45 14.39 -22.41 -4.88
C LYS A 45 14.49 -23.67 -5.74
N ALA A 46 14.78 -23.50 -7.02
CA ALA A 46 15.08 -24.59 -7.95
C ALA A 46 16.57 -24.98 -7.91
N GLY A 47 16.96 -26.00 -8.68
CA GLY A 47 18.36 -26.31 -8.90
C GLY A 47 19.09 -25.13 -9.55
N THR A 48 20.36 -24.94 -9.20
CA THR A 48 21.20 -23.89 -9.78
C THR A 48 22.20 -24.53 -10.73
N PHE A 49 22.40 -23.92 -11.89
CA PHE A 49 23.41 -24.34 -12.85
C PHE A 49 24.53 -23.31 -12.90
N ASP A 50 25.75 -23.76 -12.67
CA ASP A 50 26.93 -22.92 -12.85
C ASP A 50 27.44 -23.08 -14.29
N ALA A 51 27.28 -22.03 -15.09
CA ALA A 51 27.72 -21.99 -16.48
C ALA A 51 29.25 -22.01 -16.63
N GLY A 52 30.00 -21.59 -15.60
CA GLY A 52 31.47 -21.61 -15.62
C GLY A 52 32.03 -23.01 -15.44
N SER A 53 31.53 -23.76 -14.47
CA SER A 53 31.98 -25.13 -14.19
C SER A 53 31.16 -26.22 -14.88
N ARG A 54 30.06 -25.85 -15.56
CA ARG A 54 29.10 -26.75 -16.22
C ARG A 54 28.59 -27.83 -15.26
N LYS A 55 28.28 -27.44 -14.02
CA LYS A 55 27.79 -28.33 -12.96
C LYS A 55 26.41 -27.90 -12.49
N GLU A 56 25.59 -28.90 -12.21
CA GLU A 56 24.27 -28.73 -11.62
C GLU A 56 24.33 -28.93 -10.11
N ASP A 57 23.86 -27.95 -9.35
CA ASP A 57 23.73 -28.00 -7.91
C ASP A 57 22.27 -28.14 -7.50
N THR A 58 21.95 -29.27 -6.87
CA THR A 58 20.59 -29.60 -6.43
C THR A 58 20.44 -29.61 -4.91
N LYS A 59 21.47 -29.24 -4.16
CA LYS A 59 21.51 -29.28 -2.68
C LYS A 59 20.44 -28.41 -2.02
N GLU A 60 20.04 -27.32 -2.67
CA GLU A 60 19.08 -26.36 -2.13
C GLU A 60 17.73 -26.35 -2.85
N LYS A 61 17.50 -27.32 -3.76
CA LYS A 61 16.21 -27.46 -4.43
C LYS A 61 15.10 -27.72 -3.40
N GLY A 62 13.95 -27.11 -3.57
CA GLY A 62 12.80 -27.30 -2.67
C GLY A 62 12.82 -26.45 -1.41
N LYS A 63 13.90 -25.71 -1.13
CA LYS A 63 13.92 -24.75 -0.02
C LYS A 63 13.09 -23.52 -0.35
N LEU A 64 12.34 -23.01 0.63
CA LEU A 64 11.62 -21.75 0.50
C LEU A 64 12.62 -20.59 0.41
N TYR A 65 12.61 -19.87 -0.71
CA TYR A 65 13.40 -18.66 -0.89
C TYR A 65 12.79 -17.51 -0.06
N LYS A 66 13.55 -17.06 0.93
CA LYS A 66 13.22 -15.90 1.77
C LYS A 66 14.26 -14.81 1.51
N PRO A 67 14.01 -13.86 0.60
CA PRO A 67 14.96 -12.78 0.35
C PRO A 67 15.13 -11.95 1.63
N THR A 68 16.35 -11.93 2.17
CA THR A 68 16.74 -11.05 3.27
C THR A 68 17.04 -9.67 2.69
N SER A 69 16.38 -8.62 3.19
CA SER A 69 16.64 -7.26 2.72
C SER A 69 18.05 -6.83 3.15
N LYS A 70 18.92 -6.56 2.19
CA LYS A 70 20.25 -5.95 2.43
C LYS A 70 20.18 -4.43 2.60
N LEU A 71 18.96 -3.88 2.66
CA LEU A 71 18.72 -2.44 2.76
C LEU A 71 19.26 -1.85 4.07
N ALA A 72 19.24 -2.61 5.16
CA ALA A 72 19.82 -2.17 6.43
C ALA A 72 21.35 -2.01 6.33
N GLU A 73 22.05 -3.01 5.77
CA GLU A 73 23.51 -2.93 5.52
C GLU A 73 23.87 -1.84 4.51
N LEU A 74 23.01 -1.60 3.52
CA LEU A 74 23.20 -0.51 2.56
C LEU A 74 22.91 0.86 3.18
N ALA A 75 21.98 0.98 4.12
CA ALA A 75 21.67 2.24 4.79
C ALA A 75 22.86 2.74 5.62
N GLU A 76 23.57 1.83 6.30
CA GLU A 76 24.83 2.12 7.00
C GLU A 76 25.94 2.56 6.03
N LYS A 77 26.00 1.95 4.83
CA LYS A 77 27.02 2.27 3.80
C LYS A 77 26.68 3.47 2.92
N PHE A 78 25.41 3.83 2.83
CA PHE A 78 24.89 4.92 2.04
C PHE A 78 24.07 5.83 2.95
N SER A 79 24.75 6.61 3.79
CA SER A 79 24.14 7.83 4.31
C SER A 79 23.73 8.66 3.10
N SER A 80 22.42 8.66 2.80
CA SER A 80 21.83 9.38 1.66
C SER A 80 22.24 10.85 1.69
N ALA A 81 22.43 11.41 2.89
CA ALA A 81 22.93 12.76 3.11
C ALA A 81 24.35 12.98 2.59
N GLU A 82 25.26 12.03 2.79
CA GLU A 82 26.66 12.14 2.35
C GLU A 82 26.78 12.01 0.83
N LYS A 83 26.04 11.08 0.23
CA LYS A 83 25.97 10.95 -1.23
C LYS A 83 25.29 12.15 -1.89
N ALA A 84 24.25 12.71 -1.27
CA ALA A 84 23.61 13.95 -1.74
C ALA A 84 24.55 15.15 -1.61
N ALA A 85 25.37 15.24 -0.56
CA ALA A 85 26.37 16.29 -0.39
C ALA A 85 27.47 16.19 -1.45
N GLN A 86 27.99 14.99 -1.74
CA GLN A 86 28.97 14.77 -2.81
C GLN A 86 28.39 15.09 -4.20
N TYR A 87 27.12 14.72 -4.45
CA TYR A 87 26.47 15.05 -5.73
C TYR A 87 26.17 16.56 -5.83
N ALA A 88 25.84 17.22 -4.72
CA ALA A 88 25.62 18.65 -4.66
C ALA A 88 26.91 19.45 -4.86
N SER A 89 28.05 19.01 -4.30
CA SER A 89 29.34 19.65 -4.53
C SER A 89 29.79 19.53 -5.98
N ILE A 90 29.55 18.38 -6.63
CA ILE A 90 29.86 18.17 -8.05
C ILE A 90 28.93 18.99 -8.96
N ARG A 91 27.68 19.25 -8.54
CA ARG A 91 26.66 19.96 -9.33
C ARG A 91 26.58 21.46 -9.05
N ALA A 92 27.22 21.96 -7.99
CA ALA A 92 27.27 23.38 -7.67
C ALA A 92 28.12 24.17 -8.68
N ASP A 93 29.07 23.52 -9.37
CA ASP A 93 29.99 24.19 -10.31
C ASP A 93 29.46 24.33 -11.74
N LYS A 94 28.36 23.67 -12.12
CA LYS A 94 27.83 23.75 -13.50
C LYS A 94 26.31 23.85 -13.56
N ASP A 95 25.86 25.03 -13.99
CA ASP A 95 24.60 25.29 -14.68
C ASP A 95 23.31 24.99 -13.90
N LYS A 96 22.83 25.99 -13.14
CA LYS A 96 21.46 26.01 -12.62
C LYS A 96 20.58 26.92 -13.48
N PRO A 97 19.74 26.38 -14.40
CA PRO A 97 18.73 27.17 -15.11
C PRO A 97 17.61 27.63 -14.16
N GLU A 98 17.00 28.78 -14.45
CA GLU A 98 15.85 29.32 -13.71
C GLU A 98 14.69 28.32 -13.65
N LYS A 99 14.07 28.20 -12.46
CA LYS A 99 12.94 27.30 -12.22
C LYS A 99 11.69 27.77 -13.00
N PRO A 100 11.18 26.99 -13.97
CA PRO A 100 9.91 27.30 -14.61
C PRO A 100 8.77 26.76 -13.73
N GLY A 101 7.88 27.63 -13.24
CA GLY A 101 6.71 27.15 -12.50
C GLY A 101 5.88 28.15 -11.69
N LYS A 102 6.31 29.39 -11.49
CA LYS A 102 5.43 30.41 -10.88
C LYS A 102 4.45 30.97 -11.92
N LYS A 103 3.40 30.21 -12.26
CA LYS A 103 2.16 30.75 -12.82
C LYS A 103 0.99 29.77 -12.61
N LYS A 104 -0.02 30.29 -11.91
CA LYS A 104 -1.42 29.82 -11.80
C LYS A 104 -1.74 28.73 -10.78
N GLU A 105 -1.46 29.03 -9.52
CA GLU A 105 -2.38 28.73 -8.43
C GLU A 105 -3.62 29.65 -8.58
N LYS A 106 -4.82 29.13 -8.91
CA LYS A 106 -6.10 29.53 -8.27
C LYS A 106 -7.43 29.03 -8.85
N GLU A 107 -7.60 28.67 -10.13
CA GLU A 107 -8.99 28.62 -10.67
C GLU A 107 -9.60 27.25 -10.98
N LYS A 108 -8.88 26.15 -10.75
CA LYS A 108 -9.48 24.81 -10.91
C LYS A 108 -9.34 24.02 -9.62
N LYS A 109 -9.95 24.55 -8.55
CA LYS A 109 -10.46 23.72 -7.46
C LYS A 109 -11.46 22.75 -8.11
N LYS A 110 -10.88 21.64 -8.55
CA LYS A 110 -11.53 20.41 -8.99
C LYS A 110 -12.65 20.15 -7.99
N LYS A 111 -13.87 19.93 -8.48
CA LYS A 111 -14.91 19.24 -7.71
C LYS A 111 -14.23 18.10 -6.96
N SER A 112 -14.41 18.01 -5.65
CA SER A 112 -13.77 16.91 -4.91
C SER A 112 -14.39 15.60 -5.39
N ASN A 113 -13.64 14.50 -5.41
CA ASN A 113 -14.17 13.19 -5.83
C ASN A 113 -15.49 12.85 -5.10
N LEU A 114 -15.67 13.36 -3.87
CA LEU A 114 -16.88 13.20 -3.06
C LEU A 114 -18.12 13.89 -3.68
N GLU A 115 -17.95 15.04 -4.32
CA GLU A 115 -19.05 15.77 -4.97
C GLU A 115 -19.49 15.07 -6.25
N LEU A 116 -18.53 14.56 -7.03
CA LEU A 116 -18.82 13.76 -8.22
C LEU A 116 -19.65 12.52 -7.86
N PHE A 117 -19.26 11.82 -6.80
CA PHE A 117 -19.94 10.60 -6.36
C PHE A 117 -21.38 10.86 -5.89
N LYS A 118 -21.63 12.03 -5.26
CA LYS A 118 -22.98 12.44 -4.84
C LYS A 118 -23.87 12.88 -5.99
N GLU A 119 -23.31 13.41 -7.08
CA GLU A 119 -24.07 13.73 -8.30
C GLU A 119 -24.53 12.43 -9.00
N GLU A 120 -23.72 11.37 -9.00
CA GLU A 120 -24.08 10.07 -9.60
C GLU A 120 -25.14 9.29 -8.78
N LEU A 121 -25.12 9.40 -7.44
CA LEU A 121 -26.06 8.70 -6.56
C LEU A 121 -27.43 9.38 -6.39
N LYS A 122 -27.62 10.58 -6.93
CA LYS A 122 -28.95 11.23 -6.93
C LYS A 122 -29.84 10.60 -8.01
N MET A 123 -30.45 9.47 -7.66
CA MET A 123 -31.75 9.04 -8.17
C MET A 123 -32.76 9.03 -7.03
#